data_AF-A0A285F301-F1
#
_entry.id   AF-A0A285F301-F1
#
_cell.length_a   1.000
_cell.length_b   1.000
_cell.length_c   1.000
_cell.angle_alpha   90.00
_cell.angle_beta   90.00
_cell.angle_gamma   90.00
#
_symmetry.space_group_name_H-M   'P 1'
#
loop_
_entity.id
_entity.type
_entity.pdbx_description
1 polymer ?
#
loop_
_entity_poly.entity_id
_entity_poly.type
_entity_poly.pdbx_seq_one_letter_code
_entity_poly.pdbx_strand_id
1 'polypeptide(L)'
;MIKVAHRGYINGNHPDNSRSALLKAIELDYDMIEIDLRETKDKQIILHHDEDLMRLFKVDIKVKNLTLNQLKELKFSNYVDLMLSFEDALWHFLFNH
;
A
#
# COMPACT_ATOMS: atom_id res chain seq x y z
N MET A 1 0.47 8.35 -25.20
CA MET A 1 1.43 7.49 -24.50
C MET A 1 0.79 7.13 -23.18
N ILE A 2 0.67 5.84 -22.84
CA ILE A 2 0.07 5.39 -21.57
C ILE A 2 1.06 5.71 -20.44
N LYS A 3 0.59 6.43 -19.41
CA LYS A 3 1.31 6.74 -18.19
C LYS A 3 0.91 5.75 -17.11
N VAL A 4 1.88 5.02 -16.57
CA VAL A 4 1.66 4.07 -15.47
C VAL A 4 2.41 4.56 -14.23
N ALA A 5 1.68 4.73 -13.13
CA ALA A 5 2.28 5.08 -11.84
C ALA A 5 2.77 3.81 -11.14
N HIS A 6 4.09 3.62 -11.04
CA HIS A 6 4.70 2.46 -10.38
C HIS A 6 4.54 2.58 -8.86
N ARG A 7 3.71 1.71 -8.27
CA ARG A 7 3.30 1.68 -6.85
C ARG A 7 2.58 2.94 -6.38
N GLY A 8 1.89 3.61 -7.29
CA GLY A 8 1.31 4.94 -7.10
C GLY A 8 2.31 6.08 -7.33
N TYR A 9 1.93 7.30 -6.96
CA TYR A 9 2.81 8.47 -7.05
C TYR A 9 3.64 8.60 -5.77
N ILE A 10 4.85 8.02 -5.78
CA ILE A 10 5.73 7.94 -4.61
C ILE A 10 6.55 9.22 -4.44
N ASN A 11 6.54 9.79 -3.24
CA ASN A 11 7.49 10.85 -2.85
C ASN A 11 7.67 10.90 -1.31
N GLY A 12 8.31 11.95 -0.79
CA GLY A 12 8.54 12.10 0.65
C GLY A 12 7.27 12.14 1.52
N ASN A 13 6.11 12.42 0.93
CA ASN A 13 4.81 12.49 1.61
C ASN A 13 3.88 11.29 1.27
N HIS A 14 4.21 10.53 0.23
CA HIS A 14 3.40 9.44 -0.30
C HIS A 14 4.25 8.16 -0.38
N PRO A 15 4.17 7.27 0.63
CA PRO A 15 4.90 6.01 0.60
C PRO A 15 4.38 5.10 -0.52
N ASP A 16 5.20 4.18 -0.99
CA ASP A 16 4.79 3.22 -2.02
C ASP A 16 3.60 2.37 -1.56
N ASN A 17 2.73 2.02 -2.51
CA ASN A 17 1.56 1.16 -2.28
C ASN A 17 0.56 1.71 -1.22
N SER A 18 0.63 3.00 -0.90
CA SER A 18 -0.26 3.64 0.08
C SER A 18 -1.50 4.25 -0.57
N ARG A 19 -2.56 4.44 0.22
CA ARG A 19 -3.76 5.12 -0.26
C ARG A 19 -3.44 6.52 -0.79
N SER A 20 -2.59 7.28 -0.11
CA SER A 20 -2.22 8.63 -0.58
C SER A 20 -1.44 8.63 -1.89
N ALA A 21 -0.56 7.66 -2.13
CA ALA A 21 0.17 7.53 -3.39
C ALA A 21 -0.76 7.16 -4.56
N LEU A 22 -1.72 6.26 -4.32
CA LEU A 22 -2.71 5.87 -5.33
C LEU A 22 -3.65 7.03 -5.68
N LEU A 23 -4.18 7.73 -4.67
CA LEU A 23 -5.04 8.91 -4.88
C LEU A 23 -4.30 10.03 -5.62
N LYS A 24 -3.02 10.24 -5.29
CA LYS A 24 -2.22 11.27 -5.97
C LYS A 24 -1.96 10.92 -7.43
N ALA A 25 -1.78 9.63 -7.76
CA ALA A 25 -1.67 9.21 -9.16
C ALA A 25 -2.96 9.47 -9.96
N ILE A 26 -4.13 9.25 -9.34
CA ILE A 26 -5.43 9.59 -9.95
C ILE A 26 -5.56 11.10 -10.15
N GLU A 27 -5.23 11.90 -9.14
CA GLU A 27 -5.26 13.37 -9.22
C GLU A 27 -4.37 13.93 -10.34
N LEU A 28 -3.30 13.20 -10.70
CA LEU A 28 -2.35 13.58 -11.74
C LEU A 28 -2.67 12.96 -13.11
N ASP A 29 -3.87 12.41 -13.29
CA ASP A 29 -4.37 11.81 -14.54
C ASP A 29 -3.43 10.74 -15.12
N TYR A 30 -2.93 9.85 -14.27
CA TYR A 30 -2.27 8.62 -14.74
C TYR A 30 -3.31 7.65 -15.32
N ASP A 31 -2.96 7.01 -16.44
CA ASP A 31 -3.85 6.06 -17.13
C ASP A 31 -4.00 4.74 -16.35
N MET A 32 -2.94 4.32 -15.65
CA MET A 32 -2.91 3.09 -14.86
C MET A 32 -2.04 3.27 -13.61
N ILE A 33 -2.32 2.46 -12.59
CA ILE A 33 -1.49 2.38 -11.38
C ILE A 33 -1.07 0.92 -11.20
N GLU A 34 0.23 0.70 -11.05
CA GLU A 34 0.79 -0.59 -10.67
C GLU A 34 0.86 -0.68 -9.14
N ILE A 35 0.69 -1.88 -8.59
CA ILE A 35 0.70 -2.16 -7.15
C ILE A 35 1.39 -3.51 -6.89
N ASP A 36 2.03 -3.62 -5.74
CA ASP A 36 2.65 -4.86 -5.25
C ASP A 36 1.76 -5.54 -4.21
N LEU A 37 1.68 -6.86 -4.25
CA LEU A 37 0.87 -7.64 -3.33
C LEU A 37 1.71 -8.58 -2.47
N ARG A 38 1.32 -8.73 -1.20
CA ARG A 38 1.87 -9.74 -0.27
C ARG A 38 0.76 -10.45 0.49
N GLU A 39 1.01 -11.71 0.80
CA GLU A 39 0.11 -12.54 1.62
C GLU A 39 0.54 -12.51 3.10
N THR A 40 -0.44 -12.30 3.99
CA THR A 40 -0.27 -12.32 5.44
C THR A 40 -0.32 -13.76 6.00
N LYS A 41 -0.03 -13.92 7.30
CA LYS A 41 -0.11 -15.20 8.01
C LYS A 41 -1.50 -15.85 7.92
N ASP A 42 -2.55 -15.02 7.97
CA ASP A 42 -3.97 -15.39 7.90
C ASP A 42 -4.54 -15.32 6.49
N LYS A 43 -3.68 -15.41 5.46
CA LYS A 43 -4.05 -15.54 4.03
C LYS A 43 -4.81 -14.34 3.46
N GLN A 44 -4.68 -13.18 4.10
CA GLN A 44 -5.17 -11.93 3.56
C GLN A 44 -4.14 -11.31 2.62
N ILE A 45 -4.59 -10.49 1.68
CA ILE A 45 -3.70 -9.81 0.72
C ILE A 45 -3.59 -8.33 1.07
N ILE A 46 -2.36 -7.84 1.16
CA ILE A 46 -2.04 -6.43 1.39
C ILE A 46 -1.29 -5.82 0.22
N LEU A 47 -1.34 -4.49 0.13
CA LEU A 47 -0.52 -3.69 -0.77
C LEU A 47 0.82 -3.38 -0.09
N HIS A 48 1.89 -4.07 -0.50
CA HIS A 48 3.23 -3.89 0.06
C HIS A 48 4.29 -4.54 -0.84
N HIS A 49 5.44 -3.89 -1.03
CA HIS A 49 6.49 -4.41 -1.90
C HIS A 49 7.44 -5.41 -1.21
N ASP A 50 8.04 -5.00 -0.09
CA ASP A 50 9.15 -5.76 0.51
C ASP A 50 8.64 -7.04 1.19
N GLU A 51 9.52 -8.02 1.43
CA GLU A 51 9.11 -9.20 2.20
C GLU A 51 8.97 -8.93 3.71
N ASP A 52 9.58 -7.85 4.18
CA ASP A 52 9.62 -7.40 5.57
C ASP A 52 9.09 -5.97 5.73
N LEU A 53 9.01 -5.54 7.00
CA LEU A 53 8.45 -4.27 7.41
C LEU A 53 9.53 -3.25 7.82
N MET A 54 10.81 -3.54 7.58
CA MET A 54 11.92 -2.73 8.10
C MET A 54 11.96 -1.34 7.47
N ARG A 55 11.79 -1.25 6.14
CA ARG A 55 11.94 0.02 5.42
C ARG A 55 10.89 1.06 5.85
N LEU A 56 9.61 0.67 5.82
CA LEU A 56 8.45 1.56 5.99
C LEU A 56 7.93 1.65 7.43
N PHE A 57 8.06 0.58 8.22
CA PHE A 57 7.52 0.50 9.57
C PHE A 57 8.60 0.42 10.66
N LYS A 58 9.87 0.22 10.28
CA LYS A 58 11.00 0.04 11.22
C LYS A 58 10.81 -1.16 12.16
N VAL A 59 10.18 -2.21 11.64
CA VAL A 59 9.92 -3.46 12.34
C VAL A 59 10.63 -4.60 11.60
N ASP A 60 11.51 -5.33 12.28
CA ASP A 60 12.25 -6.48 11.73
C ASP A 60 11.39 -7.75 11.74
N ILE A 61 10.29 -7.74 10.98
CA ILE A 61 9.36 -8.88 10.87
C ILE A 61 8.92 -9.01 9.42
N LYS A 62 8.88 -10.25 8.92
CA LYS A 62 8.32 -10.59 7.59
C LYS A 62 6.80 -10.50 7.58
N VAL A 63 6.21 -9.98 6.50
CA VAL A 63 4.75 -9.85 6.34
C VAL A 63 4.02 -11.17 6.60
N LYS A 64 4.55 -12.28 6.04
CA LYS A 64 3.97 -13.63 6.17
C LYS A 64 3.88 -14.15 7.62
N ASN A 65 4.51 -13.48 8.58
CA ASN A 65 4.52 -13.85 9.98
C ASN A 65 3.45 -13.11 10.82
N LEU A 66 2.77 -12.11 10.27
CA LEU A 66 1.74 -11.32 10.95
C LEU A 66 0.36 -11.50 10.30
N THR A 67 -0.70 -11.39 11.10
CA THR A 67 -2.07 -11.34 10.58
C THR A 67 -2.41 -9.95 10.04
N LEU A 68 -3.46 -9.84 9.22
CA LEU A 68 -3.92 -8.52 8.74
C LEU A 68 -4.24 -7.57 9.89
N ASN A 69 -4.92 -8.07 10.93
CA ASN A 69 -5.25 -7.26 12.10
C ASN A 69 -3.98 -6.74 12.80
N GLN A 70 -2.95 -7.57 12.96
CA GLN A 70 -1.67 -7.12 13.54
C GLN A 70 -0.98 -6.06 12.67
N LEU A 71 -1.07 -6.19 11.34
CA LEU A 71 -0.48 -5.23 10.40
C LEU A 71 -1.24 -3.89 10.39
N LYS A 72 -2.57 -3.89 10.56
CA LYS A 72 -3.39 -2.68 10.63
C LYS A 72 -3.11 -1.82 11.87
N GLU A 73 -2.57 -2.41 12.94
CA GLU A 73 -2.11 -1.68 14.13
C GLU A 73 -0.77 -0.97 13.92
N LEU A 74 -0.02 -1.32 12.87
CA LEU A 74 1.26 -0.67 12.57
C LEU A 74 1.03 0.67 11.89
N LYS A 75 1.78 1.67 12.36
CA LYS A 75 1.87 2.98 11.71
C LYS A 75 3.13 3.05 10.89
N PHE A 76 3.01 3.62 9.69
CA PHE A 76 4.17 4.02 8.93
C PHE A 76 5.02 5.00 9.74
N SER A 77 6.34 4.82 9.75
CA SER A 77 7.20 5.56 10.69
C SER A 77 7.17 7.08 10.48
N ASN A 78 7.01 7.51 9.24
CA ASN A 78 7.07 8.92 8.84
C ASN A 78 5.83 9.38 8.04
N TYR A 79 4.78 8.57 7.99
CA TYR A 79 3.64 8.81 7.10
C TYR A 79 2.31 8.72 7.86
N VAL A 80 1.31 9.45 7.36
CA VAL A 80 -0.05 9.46 7.95
C VAL A 80 -0.88 8.27 7.46
N ASP A 81 -0.47 7.61 6.38
CA ASP A 81 -1.13 6.43 5.84
C ASP A 81 -1.12 5.25 6.81
N LEU A 82 -2.04 4.30 6.57
CA LEU A 82 -2.13 3.02 7.24
C LEU A 82 -1.94 1.89 6.23
N MET A 83 -1.61 0.70 6.73
CA MET A 83 -1.52 -0.49 5.90
C MET A 83 -2.84 -0.73 5.16
N LEU A 84 -2.77 -0.92 3.85
CA LEU A 84 -3.94 -1.10 3.00
C LEU A 84 -4.08 -2.57 2.59
N SER A 85 -5.25 -3.16 2.84
CA SER A 85 -5.56 -4.47 2.25
C SER A 85 -5.95 -4.32 0.77
N PHE A 86 -5.77 -5.37 -0.02
CA PHE A 86 -6.19 -5.35 -1.42
C PHE A 86 -7.71 -5.15 -1.57
N GLU A 87 -8.48 -5.75 -0.65
CA GLU A 87 -9.93 -5.54 -0.59
C GLU A 87 -10.27 -4.07 -0.29
N ASP A 88 -9.63 -3.45 0.71
CA ASP A 88 -9.85 -2.03 1.03
C ASP A 88 -9.51 -1.12 -0.16
N ALA A 89 -8.43 -1.44 -0.90
CA ALA A 89 -8.07 -0.73 -2.12
C ALA A 89 -9.16 -0.86 -3.20
N LEU A 90 -9.59 -2.09 -3.52
CA LEU A 90 -10.65 -2.31 -4.51
C LEU A 90 -11.95 -1.61 -4.11
N TRP A 91 -12.36 -1.71 -2.85
CA TRP A 91 -13.56 -1.03 -2.36
C TRP A 91 -13.48 0.48 -2.54
N HIS A 92 -12.31 1.05 -2.23
CA HIS A 92 -12.11 2.48 -2.39
C HIS A 92 -12.16 2.91 -3.85
N PHE A 93 -11.48 2.18 -4.75
CA PHE A 93 -11.31 2.60 -6.14
C PHE A 93 -12.39 2.12 -7.12
N LEU A 94 -13.31 1.25 -6.70
CA LEU A 94 -14.43 0.81 -7.55
C LEU A 94 -15.75 1.46 -7.15
N PHE A 95 -15.90 1.87 -5.88
CA PHE A 95 -17.21 2.25 -5.34
C PHE A 95 -17.25 3.63 -4.65
N ASN A 96 -16.13 4.33 -4.48
CA ASN A 96 -16.10 5.66 -3.85
C ASN A 96 -15.66 6.79 -4.80
N HIS A 97 -16.12 6.73 -6.05
CA HIS A 97 -15.88 7.76 -7.08
C HIS A 97 -17.17 8.43 -7.50
#